data_AF-A0A7C3FMV7-F1
#
_entry.id   AF-A0A7C3FMV7-F1
#
_cell.length_a   1.000
_cell.length_b   1.000
_cell.length_c   1.000
_cell.angle_alpha   90.00
_cell.angle_beta   90.00
_cell.angle_gamma   90.00
#
_symmetry.space_group_name_H-M   'P 1'
#
loop_
_entity.id
_entity.type
_entity.pdbx_description
1 polymer ?
#
loop_
_entity_poly.entity_id
_entity_poly.type
_entity_poly.pdbx_seq_one_letter_code
_entity_poly.pdbx_strand_id
1 'polypeptide(L)'
;MTKKQEWQLWKELPTHLHLGEASCLVIAQHRGWTLLTDDLAARKEATRRGINKSGSLGCLVLAVQRGHCNLEEANRWLQAMIKKQLSLTNIQSVSALE
;
A
#
# COMPACT_ATOMS: atom_id res chain seq x y z
N MET A 1 16.05 -16.41 8.95
CA MET A 1 16.55 -15.19 9.61
C MET A 1 16.77 -15.44 11.09
N THR A 2 17.85 -14.93 11.65
CA THR A 2 17.95 -14.69 13.10
C THR A 2 17.39 -13.31 13.41
N LYS A 3 16.87 -13.08 14.63
CA LYS A 3 16.37 -11.77 15.08
C LYS A 3 17.36 -10.63 14.79
N LYS A 4 18.67 -10.92 14.87
CA LYS A 4 19.78 -9.99 14.60
C LYS A 4 19.83 -9.49 13.16
N GLN A 5 19.50 -10.33 12.17
CA GLN A 5 19.48 -9.96 10.76
C GLN A 5 18.28 -9.04 10.44
N GLU A 6 17.12 -9.27 11.06
CA GLU A 6 15.94 -8.41 10.90
C GLU A 6 16.23 -6.99 11.44
N TRP A 7 16.84 -6.92 12.62
CA TRP A 7 17.26 -5.66 13.23
C TRP A 7 18.27 -4.89 12.40
N GLN A 8 19.19 -5.58 11.71
CA GLN A 8 20.18 -4.91 10.86
C GLN A 8 19.50 -4.27 9.64
N LEU A 9 18.63 -5.01 8.95
CA LEU A 9 17.85 -4.48 7.83
C LEU A 9 16.96 -3.32 8.25
N TRP A 10 16.39 -3.39 9.45
CA TRP A 10 15.54 -2.32 9.98
C TRP A 10 16.30 -1.02 10.18
N LYS A 11 17.56 -1.08 10.67
CA LYS A 11 18.42 0.11 10.85
C LYS A 11 18.81 0.79 9.54
N GLU A 12 18.77 0.07 8.43
CA GLU A 12 19.06 0.59 7.10
C GLU A 12 17.85 1.29 6.45
N LEU A 13 16.68 1.25 7.10
CA LEU A 13 15.47 1.87 6.56
C LEU A 13 15.43 3.37 6.84
N PRO A 14 14.86 4.16 5.91
CA PRO A 14 14.67 5.58 6.14
C PRO A 14 13.83 5.87 7.39
N THR A 15 14.25 6.88 8.17
CA THR A 15 13.59 7.28 9.43
C THR A 15 12.19 7.87 9.24
N HIS A 16 11.81 8.24 8.02
CA HIS A 16 10.49 8.77 7.70
C HIS A 16 9.44 7.67 7.49
N LEU A 17 9.83 6.39 7.47
CA LEU A 17 8.87 5.29 7.40
C LEU A 17 8.21 5.07 8.75
N HIS A 18 6.90 4.84 8.73
CA HIS A 18 6.19 4.35 9.91
C HIS A 18 6.76 3.00 10.37
N LEU A 19 6.87 2.80 11.68
CA LEU A 19 7.50 1.61 12.29
C LEU A 19 6.87 0.29 11.81
N GLY A 20 5.54 0.28 11.62
CA GLY A 20 4.80 -0.86 11.08
C GLY A 20 5.22 -1.19 9.64
N GLU A 21 5.21 -0.20 8.76
CA GLU A 21 5.62 -0.36 7.36
C GLU A 21 7.08 -0.79 7.23
N ALA A 22 7.96 -0.18 8.03
CA ALA A 22 9.37 -0.55 8.09
C ALA A 22 9.55 -2.03 8.48
N SER A 23 8.78 -2.50 9.48
CA SER A 23 8.82 -3.91 9.90
C SER A 23 8.31 -4.85 8.79
N CYS A 24 7.22 -4.48 8.13
CA CYS A 24 6.66 -5.24 6.99
C CYS A 24 7.65 -5.33 5.83
N LEU A 25 8.37 -4.24 5.51
CA LEU A 25 9.40 -4.21 4.48
C LEU A 25 10.54 -5.20 4.77
N VAL A 26 11.04 -5.23 6.00
CA VAL A 26 12.11 -6.17 6.40
C VAL A 26 11.66 -7.62 6.20
N ILE A 27 10.44 -7.95 6.65
CA ILE A 27 9.89 -9.31 6.51
C ILE A 27 9.72 -9.67 5.03
N ALA A 28 9.14 -8.76 4.24
CA ALA A 28 8.93 -8.96 2.81
C ALA A 28 10.25 -9.19 2.07
N GLN A 29 11.27 -8.37 2.33
CA GLN A 29 12.59 -8.48 1.74
C GLN A 29 13.23 -9.84 2.05
N HIS A 30 13.24 -10.24 3.32
CA HIS A 30 13.91 -11.48 3.71
C HIS A 30 13.18 -12.73 3.22
N ARG A 31 11.84 -12.74 3.28
CA ARG A 31 11.05 -13.93 2.92
C ARG A 31 10.73 -14.01 1.42
N GLY A 32 11.12 -13.00 0.63
CA GLY A 32 10.71 -12.89 -0.77
C GLY A 32 9.19 -12.75 -0.92
N TRP A 33 8.52 -12.15 0.06
CA TRP A 33 7.07 -11.98 0.05
C TRP A 33 6.69 -10.68 -0.64
N THR A 34 5.44 -10.63 -1.12
CA THR A 34 4.85 -9.40 -1.63
C THR A 34 4.41 -8.52 -0.47
N LEU A 35 4.88 -7.29 -0.44
CA LEU A 35 4.42 -6.26 0.49
C LEU A 35 3.03 -5.77 0.06
N LEU A 36 2.03 -5.87 0.94
CA LEU A 36 0.72 -5.27 0.74
C LEU A 36 0.67 -3.96 1.52
N THR A 37 0.65 -2.82 0.83
CA THR A 37 0.61 -1.50 1.47
C THR A 37 0.02 -0.43 0.54
N ASP A 38 -0.72 0.51 1.13
CA ASP A 38 -1.19 1.75 0.51
C ASP A 38 -0.30 2.96 0.85
N ASP A 39 0.66 2.81 1.78
CA ASP A 39 1.59 3.88 2.16
C ASP A 39 2.59 4.21 1.03
N LEU A 40 2.64 5.49 0.64
CA LEU A 40 3.46 5.92 -0.49
C LEU A 40 4.96 5.80 -0.22
N ALA A 41 5.42 6.07 1.00
CA ALA A 41 6.83 6.00 1.36
C ALA A 41 7.32 4.54 1.35
N ALA A 42 6.52 3.63 1.92
CA ALA A 42 6.78 2.19 1.90
C ALA A 42 6.82 1.64 0.47
N ARG A 43 5.91 2.08 -0.42
CA ARG A 43 5.91 1.68 -1.84
C ARG A 43 7.16 2.16 -2.58
N LYS A 44 7.62 3.38 -2.31
CA LYS A 44 8.87 3.90 -2.88
C LYS A 44 10.07 3.08 -2.42
N GLU A 45 10.15 2.80 -1.13
CA GLU A 45 11.24 2.02 -0.56
C GLU A 45 11.24 0.56 -1.05
N ALA A 46 10.08 -0.09 -1.12
CA ALA A 46 9.93 -1.42 -1.71
C ALA A 46 10.47 -1.46 -3.15
N THR A 47 10.17 -0.43 -3.95
CA THR A 47 10.68 -0.30 -5.32
C THR A 47 12.19 -0.20 -5.34
N ARG A 48 12.77 0.66 -4.49
CA ARG A 48 14.23 0.84 -4.37
C ARG A 48 14.96 -0.45 -3.98
N ARG A 49 14.31 -1.28 -3.16
CA ARG A 49 14.86 -2.55 -2.66
C ARG A 49 14.52 -3.77 -3.52
N GLY A 50 13.80 -3.60 -4.63
CA GLY A 50 13.38 -4.71 -5.50
C GLY A 50 12.34 -5.65 -4.85
N ILE A 51 11.60 -5.18 -3.86
CA ILE A 51 10.56 -5.94 -3.16
C ILE A 51 9.25 -5.85 -3.97
N ASN A 52 8.64 -7.00 -4.25
CA ASN A 52 7.32 -7.05 -4.88
C ASN A 52 6.29 -6.35 -3.99
N LYS A 53 5.41 -5.57 -4.59
CA LYS A 53 4.38 -4.81 -3.86
C LYS A 53 3.01 -4.91 -4.52
N SER A 54 1.97 -4.90 -3.70
CA SER A 54 0.58 -4.85 -4.10
C SER A 54 -0.17 -3.79 -3.28
N GLY A 55 -1.39 -3.48 -3.69
CA GLY A 55 -2.30 -2.59 -2.98
C GLY A 55 -3.74 -3.03 -3.19
N SER A 56 -4.70 -2.17 -2.85
CA SER A 56 -6.12 -2.49 -2.92
C SER A 56 -6.59 -3.02 -4.27
N LEU A 57 -6.05 -2.49 -5.39
CA LEU A 57 -6.35 -3.01 -6.73
C LEU A 57 -5.92 -4.48 -6.89
N GLY A 58 -4.73 -4.85 -6.41
CA GLY A 58 -4.27 -6.23 -6.45
C GLY A 58 -5.09 -7.15 -5.56
N CYS A 59 -5.61 -6.66 -4.43
CA CYS A 59 -6.58 -7.40 -3.61
C CYS A 59 -7.88 -7.68 -4.37
N LEU A 60 -8.40 -6.69 -5.12
CA LEU A 60 -9.61 -6.87 -5.94
C LEU A 60 -9.39 -7.88 -7.06
N VAL A 61 -8.25 -7.80 -7.76
CA VAL A 61 -7.88 -8.79 -8.78
C VAL A 61 -7.81 -10.20 -8.17
N LEU A 62 -7.18 -10.34 -7.00
CA LEU A 62 -7.07 -11.62 -6.31
C LEU A 62 -8.44 -12.15 -5.86
N ALA A 63 -9.35 -11.27 -5.43
CA ALA A 63 -10.71 -11.64 -5.05
C ALA A 63 -11.49 -12.22 -6.24
N VAL A 64 -11.37 -11.60 -7.43
CA VAL A 64 -11.98 -12.11 -8.66
C VAL A 64 -11.38 -13.46 -9.05
N GLN A 65 -10.05 -13.58 -9.05
CA GLN A 65 -9.35 -14.83 -9.39
C GLN A 65 -9.73 -15.99 -8.47
N ARG A 66 -10.05 -15.71 -7.21
CA ARG A 66 -10.46 -16.71 -6.21
C ARG A 66 -11.97 -16.95 -6.15
N GLY A 67 -12.75 -16.27 -7.00
CA GLY A 67 -14.22 -16.40 -7.02
C GLY A 67 -14.91 -15.81 -5.80
N HIS A 68 -14.26 -14.91 -5.06
CA HIS A 68 -14.90 -14.19 -3.95
C HIS A 68 -15.86 -13.09 -4.45
N CYS A 69 -15.68 -12.62 -5.67
CA CYS A 69 -16.58 -11.73 -6.39
C CYS A 69 -16.39 -11.88 -7.90
N ASN A 70 -17.33 -11.38 -8.69
CA ASN A 70 -17.16 -11.27 -10.13
C ASN A 70 -16.48 -9.94 -10.52
N LEU A 71 -16.10 -9.82 -11.79
CA LEU A 71 -15.40 -8.63 -12.31
C LEU A 71 -16.23 -7.35 -12.16
N GLU A 72 -17.55 -7.44 -12.32
CA GLU A 72 -18.45 -6.30 -12.21
C GLU A 72 -18.49 -5.76 -10.77
N GLU A 73 -18.61 -6.66 -9.79
CA GLU A 73 -18.55 -6.36 -8.35
C GLU A 73 -17.23 -5.68 -7.97
N ALA A 74 -16.11 -6.26 -8.39
CA ALA A 74 -14.78 -5.71 -8.11
C ALA A 74 -14.62 -4.30 -8.70
N ASN A 75 -15.09 -4.07 -9.93
CA ASN A 75 -15.06 -2.76 -10.56
C ASN A 75 -15.96 -1.75 -9.83
N ARG A 76 -17.16 -2.15 -9.38
CA ARG A 76 -18.03 -1.28 -8.58
C ARG A 76 -17.37 -0.86 -7.27
N TRP A 77 -16.71 -1.80 -6.57
CA TRP A 77 -15.97 -1.48 -5.35
C TRP A 77 -14.80 -0.54 -5.60
N LEU A 78 -14.02 -0.77 -6.68
CA LEU A 78 -12.92 0.12 -7.06
C LEU A 78 -13.42 1.55 -7.30
N GLN A 79 -14.50 1.71 -8.06
CA GLN A 79 -15.09 3.03 -8.32
C GLN A 79 -15.57 3.71 -7.02
N ALA A 80 -16.17 2.94 -6.10
CA ALA A 80 -16.57 3.47 -4.80
C ALA A 80 -15.37 3.93 -3.96
N MET A 81 -14.25 3.20 -3.99
CA MET A 81 -13.01 3.58 -3.31
C MET A 81 -12.43 4.88 -3.89
N ILE A 82 -12.34 4.99 -5.22
CA ILE A 82 -11.86 6.20 -5.91
C ILE A 82 -12.73 7.41 -5.56
N LYS A 83 -14.06 7.26 -5.61
CA LYS A 83 -15.00 8.34 -5.29
C LYS A 83 -14.84 8.83 -3.84
N LYS A 84 -14.67 7.92 -2.88
CA LYS A 84 -14.45 8.29 -1.47
C LYS A 84 -13.11 9.00 -1.26
N GLN A 85 -12.03 8.54 -1.90
CA GLN A 85 -10.71 9.18 -1.83
C GLN A 85 -10.78 10.66 -2.26
N LEU A 86 -11.52 10.95 -3.35
CA LEU A 86 -11.69 12.30 -3.88
C LEU A 86 -12.59 13.20 -3.01
N SER A 87 -13.53 12.61 -2.25
CA SER A 87 -14.47 13.37 -1.40
C SER A 87 -13.84 13.97 -0.13
N LEU A 88 -12.64 13.52 0.26
CA LEU A 88 -11.89 14.07 1.40
C LEU A 88 -11.13 15.36 1.02
N THR A 89 -11.10 15.73 -0.26
CA THR A 89 -10.61 17.01 -0.79
C THR A 89 -11.78 17.84 -1.30
N ASN A 90 -12.78 18.10 -0.46
CA ASN A 90 -13.72 19.16 -0.77
C ASN A 90 -13.06 20.49 -0.37
N ILE A 91 -12.51 21.22 -1.35
CA ILE A 91 -12.28 22.66 -1.19
C ILE A 91 -13.67 23.25 -1.01
N GLN A 92 -14.08 23.47 0.24
CA GLN A 92 -15.26 24.28 0.50
C GLN A 92 -14.93 25.71 0.06
N SER A 93 -15.50 26.06 -1.09
CA SER A 93 -15.66 27.40 -1.68
C SER A 93 -14.40 28.19 -2.08
N VAL A 94 -14.24 28.40 -3.40
CA VAL A 94 -13.75 29.68 -3.94
C VAL A 94 -14.99 30.56 -4.14
N SER A 95 -15.44 31.21 -3.07
CA SER A 95 -16.45 32.28 -3.15
C SER A 95 -16.11 33.35 -2.12
N ALA A 96 -14.95 33.97 -2.32
CA ALA A 96 -14.53 35.19 -1.62
C ALA A 96 -13.63 36.02 -2.55
N LEU A 97 -14.15 36.33 -3.74
CA LEU A 97 -13.66 37.37 -4.63
C LEU A 97 -14.85 37.94 -5.42
N GLU A 98 -15.82 38.48 -4.69
CA GLU A 98 -16.70 39.56 -5.13
C GLU A 98 -16.70 40.63 -4.03
#